data_AF-A0A973JLE7-F1
#
_entry.id   AF-A0A973JLE7-F1
#
_cell.length_a   1.000
_cell.length_b   1.000
_cell.length_c   1.000
_cell.angle_alpha   90.00
_cell.angle_beta   90.00
_cell.angle_gamma   90.00
#
_symmetry.space_group_name_H-M   'P 1'
#
loop_
_entity.id
_entity.type
_entity.pdbx_description
1 polymer ?
#
loop_
_entity_poly.entity_id
_entity_poly.type
_entity_poly.pdbx_seq_one_letter_code
_entity_poly.pdbx_strand_id
1 'polypeptide(L)'
;MKQLLLVVSIGALLYTTSFGAGKSPQLASFDHSRLTASSNCIRCHSRDQPDDDRHRRTQANCSTCHSTDSWSPATTESIKGAK
;
A
#
# COMPACT_ATOMS: atom_id res chain seq x y z
N MET A 1 54.66 -7.50 -32.73
CA MET A 1 53.24 -7.23 -33.00
C MET A 1 52.51 -7.26 -31.67
N LYS A 2 52.18 -6.08 -31.15
CA LYS A 2 52.05 -5.74 -29.72
C LYS A 2 50.61 -5.33 -29.37
N GLN A 3 49.63 -6.01 -29.98
CA GLN A 3 48.22 -5.57 -30.01
C GLN A 3 47.25 -6.70 -29.60
N LEU A 4 47.67 -7.61 -28.71
CA LEU A 4 46.85 -8.75 -28.28
C LEU A 4 46.98 -9.02 -26.77
N LEU A 5 46.99 -7.96 -25.95
CA LEU A 5 47.09 -8.05 -24.48
C LEU A 5 46.18 -7.03 -23.76
N LEU A 6 45.11 -6.55 -24.40
CA LEU A 6 44.24 -5.50 -23.83
C LEU A 6 42.75 -5.87 -23.71
N VAL A 7 42.37 -7.12 -23.97
CA VAL A 7 40.96 -7.58 -23.89
C VAL A 7 40.72 -8.69 -22.86
N VAL A 8 41.74 -9.20 -22.18
CA VAL A 8 41.60 -10.34 -21.23
C VAL A 8 41.67 -9.89 -19.75
N SER A 9 41.82 -8.58 -19.47
CA SER A 9 41.87 -8.06 -18.09
C SER A 9 40.61 -7.30 -17.64
N ILE A 10 39.69 -6.98 -18.55
CA ILE A 10 38.45 -6.26 -18.22
C ILE A 10 37.29 -7.24 -17.93
N GLY A 11 37.37 -8.48 -18.40
CA GLY A 11 36.28 -9.47 -18.27
C GLY A 11 36.24 -10.27 -16.95
N ALA A 12 37.33 -10.30 -16.17
CA ALA A 12 37.42 -11.13 -14.97
C ALA A 12 37.11 -10.38 -13.65
N LEU A 13 36.86 -9.07 -13.71
CA LEU A 13 36.47 -8.24 -12.55
C LEU A 13 34.96 -8.01 -12.43
N LEU A 14 34.15 -8.53 -13.36
CA LEU A 14 32.69 -8.34 -13.36
C LEU A 14 31.90 -9.59 -12.95
N TYR A 15 32.56 -10.69 -12.61
CA TYR A 15 31.90 -11.90 -12.10
C TYR A 15 32.17 -12.10 -10.60
N THR A 16 31.94 -11.07 -9.80
CA THR A 16 31.60 -11.32 -8.39
C THR A 16 30.23 -11.99 -8.39
N THR A 17 30.21 -13.28 -8.08
CA THR A 17 29.01 -14.10 -7.89
C THR A 17 27.99 -13.35 -7.05
N SER A 18 26.89 -12.94 -7.68
CA SER A 18 25.77 -12.32 -6.99
C SER A 18 25.08 -13.34 -6.09
N PHE A 19 25.14 -13.07 -4.79
CA PHE A 19 24.13 -13.29 -3.76
C PHE A 19 23.10 -14.41 -4.00
N GLY A 20 23.37 -15.58 -3.42
CA GLY A 20 22.34 -16.57 -3.10
C GLY A 20 21.74 -16.32 -1.71
N ALA A 21 21.20 -15.13 -1.44
CA ALA A 21 20.31 -14.95 -0.29
C ALA A 21 18.98 -15.63 -0.66
N GLY A 22 18.72 -16.80 -0.09
CA GLY A 22 17.44 -17.50 -0.23
C GLY A 22 16.29 -16.53 0.02
N LYS A 23 15.41 -16.37 -0.96
CA LYS A 23 14.19 -15.58 -0.81
C LYS A 23 13.29 -16.30 0.20
N SER A 24 13.34 -15.88 1.45
CA SER A 24 12.21 -16.11 2.36
C SER A 24 10.95 -15.57 1.68
N PRO A 25 9.78 -16.20 1.85
CA PRO A 25 8.55 -15.63 1.34
C PRO A 25 8.32 -14.30 2.05
N GLN A 26 8.43 -13.21 1.29
CA GLN A 26 8.09 -11.88 1.78
C GLN A 26 6.57 -11.84 1.89
N LEU A 27 6.04 -12.16 3.06
CA LEU A 27 4.63 -11.95 3.36
C LEU A 27 4.41 -10.46 3.55
N ALA A 28 3.93 -9.79 2.51
CA ALA A 28 3.51 -8.39 2.61
C ALA A 28 2.17 -8.34 3.36
N SER A 29 2.22 -8.00 4.65
CA SER A 29 1.03 -7.60 5.40
C SER A 29 0.85 -6.09 5.31
N PHE A 30 -0.38 -5.63 5.17
CA PHE A 30 -0.73 -4.23 5.24
C PHE A 30 -1.18 -3.88 6.66
N ASP A 31 -0.60 -2.84 7.22
CA ASP A 31 -0.87 -2.38 8.59
C ASP A 31 -1.55 -1.01 8.54
N HIS A 32 -2.87 -0.99 8.80
CA HIS A 32 -3.67 0.24 8.81
C HIS A 32 -3.28 1.19 9.95
N SER A 33 -2.54 0.77 10.98
CA SER A 33 -2.10 1.66 12.08
C SER A 33 -1.17 2.78 11.62
N ARG A 34 -0.58 2.64 10.44
CA ARG A 34 0.26 3.65 9.80
C ARG A 34 -0.53 4.72 9.04
N LEU A 35 -1.85 4.56 8.94
CA LEU A 35 -2.75 5.55 8.36
C LEU A 35 -3.31 6.46 9.45
N THR A 36 -3.54 7.72 9.10
CA THR A 36 -4.25 8.68 9.96
C THR A 36 -5.71 8.81 9.55
N ALA A 37 -6.54 9.42 10.40
CA ALA A 37 -7.94 9.70 10.07
C ALA A 37 -8.12 10.58 8.82
N SER A 38 -7.12 11.38 8.43
CA SER A 38 -7.16 12.19 7.20
C SER A 38 -6.81 11.40 5.94
N SER A 39 -6.41 10.13 6.07
CA SER A 39 -6.03 9.28 4.94
C SER A 39 -7.22 9.04 4.00
N ASN A 40 -6.97 9.01 2.69
CA ASN A 40 -8.03 8.81 1.70
C ASN A 40 -8.34 7.31 1.51
N CYS A 41 -9.14 6.73 2.41
CA CYS A 41 -9.43 5.30 2.48
C CYS A 41 -9.96 4.71 1.16
N ILE A 42 -10.77 5.49 0.42
CA ILE A 42 -11.42 5.03 -0.82
C ILE A 42 -10.42 4.72 -1.94
N ARG A 43 -9.19 5.24 -1.87
CA ARG A 43 -8.16 4.92 -2.87
C ARG A 43 -7.82 3.44 -2.92
N CYS A 44 -7.93 2.75 -1.78
CA CYS A 44 -7.71 1.31 -1.70
C CYS A 44 -9.05 0.55 -1.62
N HIS A 45 -9.99 1.07 -0.83
CA HIS A 45 -11.28 0.41 -0.53
C HIS A 45 -12.43 0.82 -1.46
N SER A 46 -12.12 1.22 -2.70
CA SER A 46 -13.14 1.63 -3.70
C SER A 46 -14.19 0.55 -3.98
N ARG A 47 -13.82 -0.72 -3.85
CA ARG A 47 -14.69 -1.88 -4.08
C ARG A 47 -15.56 -2.25 -2.89
N ASP A 48 -15.22 -1.74 -1.71
CA ASP A 48 -15.91 -2.06 -0.47
C ASP A 48 -17.01 -1.05 -0.15
N GLN A 49 -17.08 0.06 -0.90
CA GLN A 49 -18.14 1.06 -0.76
C GLN A 49 -19.49 0.48 -1.20
N PRO A 50 -20.48 0.36 -0.29
CA PRO A 50 -21.80 -0.12 -0.66
C PRO A 50 -22.51 0.83 -1.63
N ASP A 51 -23.30 0.26 -2.55
CA ASP A 51 -24.17 1.03 -3.42
C ASP A 51 -25.51 1.34 -2.74
N ASP A 52 -25.45 2.09 -1.64
CA ASP A 52 -26.62 2.57 -0.92
C ASP A 52 -26.74 4.10 -0.93
N ASP A 53 -27.91 4.59 -0.56
CA ASP A 53 -28.22 6.03 -0.61
C ASP A 53 -27.30 6.86 0.30
N ARG A 54 -26.84 6.27 1.40
CA ARG A 54 -26.04 6.96 2.40
C ARG A 54 -24.59 7.14 1.95
N HIS A 55 -24.00 6.10 1.37
CA HIS A 55 -22.65 6.14 0.80
C HIS A 55 -22.60 6.92 -0.52
N ARG A 56 -23.68 6.95 -1.31
CA ARG A 56 -23.74 7.77 -2.54
C ARG A 56 -23.84 9.27 -2.28
N ARG A 57 -24.49 9.67 -1.18
CA ARG A 57 -24.72 11.09 -0.85
C ARG A 57 -23.60 11.70 -0.01
N THR A 58 -22.84 10.89 0.72
CA THR A 58 -21.77 11.40 1.58
C THR A 58 -20.58 11.88 0.75
N GLN A 59 -20.03 13.04 1.11
CA GLN A 59 -18.73 13.54 0.64
C GLN A 59 -17.66 13.48 1.74
N ALA A 60 -18.05 13.01 2.94
CA ALA A 60 -17.13 12.88 4.07
C ALA A 60 -16.13 11.75 3.83
N ASN A 61 -14.95 11.86 4.45
CA ASN A 61 -14.00 10.76 4.48
C ASN A 61 -14.60 9.56 5.23
N CYS A 62 -14.29 8.34 4.80
CA CYS A 62 -14.71 7.09 5.45
C CYS A 62 -14.43 7.09 6.96
N SER A 63 -13.31 7.69 7.37
CA SER A 63 -12.89 7.83 8.79
C SER A 63 -13.85 8.63 9.67
N THR A 64 -14.79 9.38 9.07
CA THR A 64 -15.80 10.16 9.80
C THR A 64 -16.86 9.26 10.44
N CYS A 65 -17.07 8.07 9.89
CA CYS A 65 -18.08 7.11 10.32
C CYS A 65 -17.46 5.76 10.71
N HIS A 66 -16.33 5.39 10.11
CA HIS A 66 -15.68 4.09 10.27
C HIS A 66 -14.31 4.22 10.94
N SER A 67 -13.98 3.31 11.84
CA SER A 67 -12.61 3.12 12.32
C SER A 67 -12.01 1.85 11.72
N THR A 68 -10.68 1.72 11.78
CA THR A 68 -9.97 0.50 11.37
C THR A 68 -10.32 -0.70 12.25
N ASP A 69 -10.72 -0.43 13.49
CA ASP A 69 -11.05 -1.46 14.49
C ASP A 69 -12.52 -1.91 14.38
N SER A 70 -13.41 -1.05 13.89
CA SER A 70 -14.83 -1.33 13.73
C SER A 70 -15.36 -0.68 12.46
N TRP A 71 -15.21 -1.39 11.34
CA TRP A 71 -15.75 -0.93 10.06
C TRP A 71 -17.27 -1.09 9.98
N SER A 72 -17.86 -2.02 10.73
CA SER A 72 -19.32 -2.23 10.78
C SER A 72 -19.77 -2.65 12.18
N PRO A 73 -20.84 -2.06 12.74
CA PRO A 73 -21.53 -0.88 12.23
C PRO A 73 -20.65 0.37 12.34
N ALA A 74 -20.88 1.36 11.46
CA ALA A 74 -20.32 2.70 11.64
C ALA A 74 -20.78 3.28 12.98
N THR A 75 -19.90 3.93 13.73
CA THR A 75 -20.30 4.57 14.98
C THR A 75 -21.23 5.75 14.67
N THR A 76 -22.39 5.78 15.32
CA THR A 76 -23.53 6.64 14.97
C THR A 76 -23.45 8.07 15.50
N GLU A 77 -22.27 8.57 15.86
CA GLU A 77 -22.19 9.88 16.55
C GLU A 77 -22.12 11.10 15.61
N SER A 78 -22.02 10.90 14.29
CA SER A 78 -21.84 12.00 13.34
C SER A 78 -23.09 12.43 12.56
N ILE A 79 -24.29 11.90 12.87
CA ILE A 79 -25.55 12.29 12.19
C ILE A 79 -26.59 12.80 13.19
N LYS A 80 -26.24 13.86 13.90
CA LYS A 80 -27.21 14.73 14.55
C LYS A 80 -26.97 16.15 14.08
N GLY A 81 -27.33 16.47 12.82
CA GLY A 81 -27.22 17.86 12.36
C GLY A 81 -27.23 18.17 10.86
N ALA A 82 -27.54 17.23 9.95
CA ALA A 82 -27.76 17.57 8.54
C ALA A 82 -29.28 17.64 8.25
N LYS A 83 -29.87 18.77 8.69
CA LYS A 83 -31.29 19.17 8.61
C LYS A 83 -32.30 18.39 9.45
#